data_AF-A0A6A7FTV3-F1
#
_entry.id   AF-A0A6A7FTV3-F1
#
_cell.length_a   1.000
_cell.length_b   1.000
_cell.length_c   1.000
_cell.angle_alpha   90.00
_cell.angle_beta   90.00
_cell.angle_gamma   90.00
#
_symmetry.space_group_name_H-M   'P 1'
#
loop_
_entity.id
_entity.type
_entity.pdbx_description
1 polymer ?
#
loop_
_entity_poly.entity_id
_entity_poly.type
_entity_poly.pdbx_seq_one_letter_code
_entity_poly.pdbx_strand_id
1 'polypeptide(L)'
;KVESLRMARLRWIFEHPLGHSLDILMDTLMIYIHCISHNTQFTLDYTKDLALLHDIGCVPGSVKLQAKESKKDDSEDEEAMQEDVLNEQGCAKRRELALGCACGGAQHDLPALKLLYVDLRDTFAKVILPTQSSGHVQFFMFYILSLRPGLTSIFLEFLRTKYFLDPSAAVDVRKNAMAYTGSLLVRGKFISFSLVQSCLEVIVTWCHTYIRNQEASQPNNYQSLSLHPVFYCACQTVFYVFSFRNQEFTNSKNTLTLVSLLNLDHLVYSKLNPLAVCLEGIVRNFAAITRHYQLAYCYAIIEANRRANLPISSDGATPGTTIDMFFPYDPYLLQSSARYIEQHYQEFEGLPKYIDTKSDSPNGIAPHRSGSATINQQEPDEEEDDFLDQSASNTSKNNFLEFEFSPGGYTSRRK
;
A
#
# COMPACT_ATOMS: atom_id res chain seq x y z
N LYS A 1 -36.20 -5.10 -18.99
CA LYS A 1 -35.25 -5.01 -20.13
C LYS A 1 -33.80 -4.80 -19.67
N VAL A 2 -33.51 -3.86 -18.77
CA VAL A 2 -32.16 -3.67 -18.20
C VAL A 2 -31.78 -4.80 -17.22
N GLU A 3 -32.71 -5.21 -16.34
CA GLU A 3 -32.56 -6.36 -15.42
C GLU A 3 -32.26 -7.67 -16.16
N SER A 4 -32.99 -7.92 -17.26
CA SER A 4 -32.83 -9.12 -18.09
C SER A 4 -31.50 -9.14 -18.84
N LEU A 5 -30.99 -7.97 -19.25
CA LEU A 5 -29.67 -7.86 -19.87
C LEU A 5 -28.55 -8.07 -18.85
N ARG A 6 -28.73 -7.57 -17.61
CA ARG A 6 -27.82 -7.81 -16.49
C ARG A 6 -27.75 -9.29 -16.12
N MET A 7 -28.90 -9.95 -15.99
CA MET A 7 -28.97 -11.39 -15.69
C MET A 7 -28.45 -12.24 -16.84
N ALA A 8 -28.64 -11.82 -18.10
CA ALA A 8 -28.04 -12.49 -19.26
C ALA A 8 -26.51 -12.34 -19.28
N ARG A 9 -25.96 -11.15 -18.95
CA ARG A 9 -24.51 -10.93 -18.84
C ARG A 9 -23.91 -11.69 -17.66
N LEU A 10 -24.58 -11.74 -16.51
CA LEU A 10 -24.14 -12.51 -15.35
C LEU A 10 -24.19 -14.02 -15.63
N ARG A 11 -25.29 -14.54 -16.20
CA ARG A 11 -25.35 -15.94 -16.64
C ARG A 11 -24.26 -16.25 -17.63
N TRP A 12 -24.07 -15.39 -18.63
CA TRP A 12 -22.98 -15.55 -19.59
C TRP A 12 -21.62 -15.59 -18.88
N ILE A 13 -21.33 -14.69 -17.92
CA ILE A 13 -20.07 -14.73 -17.15
C ILE A 13 -19.89 -16.07 -16.41
N PHE A 14 -20.95 -16.58 -15.79
CA PHE A 14 -20.91 -17.84 -15.01
C PHE A 14 -20.97 -19.11 -15.88
N GLU A 15 -21.55 -19.04 -17.07
CA GLU A 15 -21.74 -20.16 -18.00
C GLU A 15 -20.68 -20.20 -19.11
N HIS A 16 -19.92 -19.13 -19.32
CA HIS A 16 -18.89 -19.07 -20.34
C HIS A 16 -17.69 -19.93 -19.93
N PRO A 17 -17.18 -20.83 -20.80
CA PRO A 17 -16.06 -21.71 -20.50
C PRO A 17 -14.79 -21.02 -19.95
N LEU A 18 -14.64 -19.71 -20.13
CA LEU A 18 -13.52 -18.90 -19.63
C LEU A 18 -13.78 -18.27 -18.24
N GLY A 19 -15.02 -18.15 -17.77
CA GLY A 19 -15.37 -17.45 -16.51
C GLY A 19 -15.18 -18.26 -15.23
N HIS A 20 -14.50 -19.41 -15.28
CA HIS A 20 -14.43 -20.38 -14.18
C HIS A 20 -13.44 -19.99 -13.07
N SER A 21 -12.63 -18.93 -13.23
CA SER A 21 -11.69 -18.47 -12.23
C SER A 21 -11.66 -16.94 -12.07
N LEU A 22 -11.30 -16.48 -10.87
CA LEU A 22 -11.14 -15.06 -10.59
C LEU A 22 -10.05 -14.41 -11.47
N ASP A 23 -8.99 -15.14 -11.82
CA ASP A 23 -7.91 -14.62 -12.66
C ASP A 23 -8.42 -14.24 -14.05
N ILE A 24 -9.21 -15.10 -14.68
CA ILE A 24 -9.77 -14.81 -16.02
C ILE A 24 -10.81 -13.69 -15.96
N LEU A 25 -11.61 -13.63 -14.89
CA LEU A 25 -12.57 -12.53 -14.68
C LEU A 25 -11.86 -11.19 -14.53
N MET A 26 -10.76 -11.15 -13.76
CA MET A 26 -9.95 -9.95 -13.61
C MET A 26 -9.26 -9.57 -14.93
N ASP A 27 -8.69 -10.53 -15.66
CA ASP A 27 -8.08 -10.30 -16.98
C ASP A 27 -9.10 -9.68 -17.96
N THR A 28 -10.28 -10.28 -18.06
CA THR A 28 -11.41 -9.80 -18.87
C THR A 28 -11.86 -8.39 -18.45
N LEU A 29 -11.92 -8.12 -17.15
CA LEU A 29 -12.32 -6.82 -16.61
C LEU A 29 -11.30 -5.72 -16.95
N MET A 30 -10.01 -6.01 -16.89
CA MET A 30 -8.97 -5.04 -17.27
C MET A 30 -9.00 -4.72 -18.76
N ILE A 31 -9.25 -5.72 -19.61
CA ILE A 31 -9.44 -5.53 -21.05
C ILE A 31 -10.68 -4.68 -21.29
N TYR A 32 -11.81 -5.01 -20.65
CA TYR A 32 -13.04 -4.23 -20.76
C TYR A 32 -12.80 -2.75 -20.40
N ILE A 33 -12.16 -2.48 -19.26
CA ILE A 33 -11.84 -1.11 -18.82
C ILE A 33 -11.03 -0.38 -19.89
N HIS A 34 -10.01 -1.05 -20.44
CA HIS A 34 -9.13 -0.46 -21.43
C HIS A 34 -9.84 -0.23 -22.78
N CYS A 35 -10.65 -1.19 -23.24
CA CYS A 35 -11.44 -1.06 -24.46
C CYS A 35 -12.37 0.15 -24.41
N ILE A 36 -13.13 0.30 -23.33
CA ILE A 36 -14.03 1.44 -23.10
C ILE A 36 -13.24 2.75 -23.02
N SER A 37 -12.07 2.74 -22.39
CA SER A 37 -11.20 3.93 -22.30
C SER A 37 -10.76 4.43 -23.67
N HIS A 38 -10.66 3.56 -24.67
CA HIS A 38 -10.28 3.87 -26.04
C HIS A 38 -11.46 3.88 -27.04
N ASN A 39 -12.70 3.74 -26.55
CA ASN A 39 -13.89 3.59 -27.39
C ASN A 39 -13.74 2.49 -28.47
N THR A 40 -13.08 1.40 -28.11
CA THR A 40 -12.96 0.20 -28.94
C THR A 40 -14.06 -0.79 -28.59
N GLN A 41 -14.46 -1.59 -29.57
CA GLN A 41 -15.49 -2.60 -29.36
C GLN A 41 -14.96 -3.68 -28.41
N PHE A 42 -15.77 -4.04 -27.42
CA PHE A 42 -15.51 -5.17 -26.53
C PHE A 42 -16.44 -6.33 -26.88
N THR A 43 -15.88 -7.45 -27.29
CA THR A 43 -16.61 -8.59 -27.87
C THR A 43 -16.57 -9.84 -27.00
N LEU A 44 -15.85 -9.79 -25.86
CA LEU A 44 -15.61 -10.94 -24.97
C LEU A 44 -14.81 -12.07 -25.62
N ASP A 45 -14.21 -11.80 -26.78
CA ASP A 45 -13.22 -12.65 -27.42
C ASP A 45 -11.86 -12.00 -27.18
N TYR A 46 -11.12 -12.55 -26.23
CA TYR A 46 -9.82 -12.05 -25.78
C TYR A 46 -8.89 -11.69 -26.95
N THR A 47 -8.80 -12.58 -27.93
CA THR A 47 -7.92 -12.44 -29.10
C THR A 47 -8.34 -11.25 -29.97
N LYS A 48 -9.64 -11.10 -30.23
CA LYS A 48 -10.16 -9.99 -31.04
C LYS A 48 -10.02 -8.67 -30.31
N ASP A 49 -10.39 -8.63 -29.03
CA ASP A 49 -10.35 -7.42 -28.22
C ASP A 49 -8.90 -6.93 -28.07
N LEU A 50 -7.93 -7.83 -27.86
CA LEU A 50 -6.51 -7.48 -27.79
C LEU A 50 -5.94 -7.03 -29.14
N ALA A 51 -6.37 -7.63 -30.25
CA ALA A 51 -5.93 -7.22 -31.59
C ALA A 51 -6.36 -5.78 -31.90
N LEU A 52 -7.60 -5.41 -31.57
CA LEU A 52 -8.08 -4.02 -31.74
C LEU A 52 -7.25 -3.01 -30.93
N LEU A 53 -6.83 -3.39 -29.72
CA LEU A 53 -5.99 -2.57 -28.85
C LEU A 53 -4.53 -2.47 -29.37
N HIS A 54 -4.03 -3.56 -29.97
CA HIS A 54 -2.73 -3.56 -30.63
C HIS A 54 -2.72 -2.64 -31.86
N ASP A 55 -3.78 -2.65 -32.67
CA ASP A 55 -3.89 -1.82 -33.89
C ASP A 55 -3.84 -0.32 -33.59
N ILE A 56 -4.36 0.11 -32.43
CA ILE A 56 -4.28 1.52 -31.98
C ILE A 56 -3.00 1.83 -31.20
N GLY A 57 -2.15 0.83 -30.93
CA GLY A 57 -0.89 0.99 -30.21
C GLY A 57 -1.02 1.26 -28.70
N CYS A 58 -2.18 1.02 -28.07
CA CYS A 58 -2.27 0.94 -26.61
C CYS A 58 -2.79 -0.43 -26.17
N VAL A 59 -1.87 -1.27 -25.70
CA VAL A 59 -2.17 -2.58 -25.15
C VAL A 59 -2.30 -2.47 -23.62
N PRO A 60 -3.32 -3.10 -23.00
CA PRO A 60 -3.49 -3.09 -21.55
C PRO A 60 -2.23 -3.59 -20.83
N GLY A 61 -1.85 -2.91 -19.74
CA GLY A 61 -0.63 -3.23 -18.99
C GLY A 61 0.65 -2.61 -19.54
N SER A 62 0.62 -1.97 -20.70
CA SER A 62 1.73 -1.13 -21.18
C SER A 62 1.67 0.23 -20.51
N VAL A 63 2.76 0.68 -19.87
CA VAL A 63 2.80 1.99 -19.20
C VAL A 63 3.51 3.08 -20.00
N LYS A 64 3.05 4.32 -19.84
CA LYS A 64 3.80 5.51 -20.26
C LYS A 64 4.49 6.13 -19.06
N LEU A 65 5.79 6.37 -19.17
CA LEU A 65 6.56 7.11 -18.18
C LEU A 65 6.37 8.62 -18.41
N GLN A 66 5.89 9.33 -17.39
CA GLN A 66 5.71 10.78 -17.42
C GLN A 66 6.62 11.43 -16.37
N ALA A 67 7.40 12.44 -16.79
CA ALA A 67 8.14 13.29 -15.87
C ALA A 67 7.15 14.03 -14.94
N LYS A 68 7.48 14.13 -13.65
CA LYS A 68 6.64 14.83 -12.65
C LYS A 68 6.41 16.28 -13.07
N GLU A 69 5.18 16.79 -12.93
CA GLU A 69 4.88 18.22 -13.09
C GLU A 69 5.72 19.02 -12.09
N SER A 70 6.68 19.81 -12.60
CA SER A 70 7.25 20.92 -11.85
C SER A 70 6.16 21.99 -11.73
N LYS A 71 5.76 22.34 -10.50
CA LYS A 71 5.29 23.72 -10.31
C LYS A 71 6.44 24.62 -10.75
N LYS A 72 6.26 25.32 -11.87
CA LYS A 72 6.98 26.54 -12.17
C LYS A 72 6.53 27.55 -11.12
N ASP A 73 7.29 27.72 -10.05
CA ASP A 73 7.30 29.01 -9.36
C ASP A 73 8.35 29.84 -10.11
N ASP A 74 7.89 30.52 -11.16
CA ASP A 74 8.63 31.62 -11.77
C ASP A 74 8.50 32.81 -10.80
N SER A 75 9.45 32.94 -9.88
CA SER A 75 9.83 34.23 -9.31
C SER A 75 11.33 34.37 -9.45
N GLU A 76 11.73 35.10 -10.48
CA GLU A 76 13.04 35.71 -10.61
C GLU A 76 13.34 36.49 -9.33
N ASP A 77 14.44 36.17 -8.67
CA ASP A 77 15.38 37.16 -8.12
C ASP A 77 16.69 36.43 -7.81
N GLU A 78 17.71 36.77 -8.61
CA GLU A 78 19.10 36.43 -8.39
C GLU A 78 19.60 37.14 -7.13
N GLU A 79 20.29 36.43 -6.24
CA GLU A 79 21.57 36.91 -5.72
C GLU A 79 22.39 35.76 -5.12
N ALA A 80 23.65 35.73 -5.53
CA ALA A 80 24.62 34.67 -5.30
C ALA A 80 25.17 34.64 -3.87
N MET A 81 25.41 33.44 -3.33
CA MET A 81 26.57 33.22 -2.46
C MET A 81 27.02 31.75 -2.44
N GLN A 82 28.16 31.55 -3.10
CA GLN A 82 29.28 30.64 -2.82
C GLN A 82 29.05 29.12 -2.68
N GLU A 83 29.70 28.43 -3.61
CA GLU A 83 30.08 27.02 -3.60
C GLU A 83 30.77 26.63 -2.29
N ASP A 84 30.34 25.51 -1.71
CA ASP A 84 31.24 24.62 -1.00
C ASP A 84 30.92 23.16 -1.38
N VAL A 85 31.97 22.50 -1.85
CA VAL A 85 31.99 21.18 -2.46
C VAL A 85 32.08 20.11 -1.37
N LEU A 86 31.04 19.28 -1.24
CA LEU A 86 31.22 17.88 -0.86
C LEU A 86 30.34 16.99 -1.75
N ASN A 87 31.04 16.24 -2.59
CA ASN A 87 30.58 15.17 -3.44
C ASN A 87 29.96 14.05 -2.58
N GLU A 88 28.64 14.05 -2.42
CA GLU A 88 27.90 12.84 -2.04
C GLU A 88 27.09 12.34 -3.24
N GLN A 89 27.50 11.17 -3.72
CA GLN A 89 26.79 10.36 -4.69
C GLN A 89 25.38 10.06 -4.18
N GLY A 90 24.41 10.79 -4.71
CA GLY A 90 23.00 10.60 -4.42
C GLY A 90 22.13 11.59 -5.14
N CYS A 91 22.36 11.86 -6.44
CA CYS A 91 21.39 12.57 -7.26
C CYS A 91 20.10 11.74 -7.24
N ALA A 92 19.13 12.14 -6.41
CA ALA A 92 17.81 11.54 -6.34
C ALA A 92 17.20 11.59 -7.74
N LYS A 93 17.34 10.50 -8.49
CA LYS A 93 16.74 10.35 -9.82
C LYS A 93 15.27 10.71 -9.68
N ARG A 94 14.85 11.80 -10.33
CA ARG A 94 13.44 12.20 -10.38
C ARG A 94 12.63 10.99 -10.84
N ARG A 95 11.77 10.48 -9.96
CA ARG A 95 10.96 9.29 -10.24
C ARG A 95 9.85 9.67 -11.21
N GLU A 96 9.84 9.00 -12.37
CA GLU A 96 8.80 9.15 -13.38
C GLU A 96 7.52 8.43 -12.92
N LEU A 97 6.36 9.00 -13.27
CA LEU A 97 5.07 8.37 -13.02
C LEU A 97 4.82 7.31 -14.08
N ALA A 98 4.39 6.12 -13.66
CA ALA A 98 4.01 5.04 -14.55
C ALA A 98 2.49 5.07 -14.80
N LEU A 99 2.06 5.70 -15.88
CA LEU A 99 0.64 5.77 -16.25
C LEU A 99 0.18 4.45 -16.87
N GLY A 100 -0.99 3.95 -16.48
CA GLY A 100 -1.49 2.61 -16.83
C GLY A 100 -1.86 2.34 -18.30
N CYS A 101 -1.58 3.27 -19.22
CA CYS A 101 -1.68 3.04 -20.67
C CYS A 101 -0.51 3.71 -21.38
N ALA A 102 -0.03 3.07 -22.45
CA ALA A 102 1.03 3.54 -23.33
C ALA A 102 0.74 4.93 -23.95
N CYS A 103 -0.54 5.27 -24.19
CA CYS A 103 -0.90 6.60 -24.69
C CYS A 103 -0.78 7.70 -23.60
N GLY A 104 -0.63 7.32 -22.32
CA GLY A 104 -0.61 8.24 -21.18
C GLY A 104 -1.91 9.01 -20.99
N GLY A 105 -3.02 8.48 -21.51
CA GLY A 105 -4.34 9.12 -21.50
C GLY A 105 -4.57 10.19 -22.57
N ALA A 106 -3.66 10.36 -23.53
CA ALA A 106 -3.82 11.31 -24.63
C ALA A 106 -4.91 10.89 -25.65
N GLN A 107 -5.13 9.59 -25.80
CA GLN A 107 -6.06 9.01 -26.77
C GLN A 107 -7.32 8.42 -26.11
N HIS A 108 -7.56 8.72 -24.83
CA HIS A 108 -8.75 8.21 -24.15
C HIS A 108 -10.02 8.95 -24.57
N ASP A 109 -11.11 8.21 -24.76
CA ASP A 109 -12.46 8.76 -24.80
C ASP A 109 -12.87 9.19 -23.39
N LEU A 110 -12.73 10.50 -23.12
CA LEU A 110 -12.99 11.05 -21.78
C LEU A 110 -14.47 10.93 -21.35
N PRO A 111 -15.47 11.17 -22.21
CA PRO A 111 -16.87 10.88 -21.89
C PRO A 111 -17.11 9.43 -21.45
N ALA A 112 -16.64 8.45 -22.24
CA ALA A 112 -16.84 7.04 -21.95
C ALA A 112 -16.11 6.63 -20.65
N LEU A 113 -14.86 7.05 -20.49
CA LEU A 113 -14.05 6.80 -19.29
C LEU A 113 -14.70 7.39 -18.03
N LYS A 114 -15.28 8.60 -18.12
CA LYS A 114 -15.95 9.24 -16.99
C LYS A 114 -17.19 8.47 -16.55
N LEU A 115 -18.01 8.00 -17.50
CA LEU A 115 -19.18 7.18 -17.19
C LEU A 115 -18.77 5.85 -16.55
N LEU A 116 -17.79 5.18 -17.14
CA LEU A 116 -17.26 3.93 -16.60
C LEU A 116 -16.70 4.12 -15.18
N TYR A 117 -15.93 5.18 -14.95
CA TYR A 117 -15.40 5.51 -13.62
C TYR A 117 -16.51 5.67 -12.58
N VAL A 118 -17.60 6.37 -12.92
CA VAL A 118 -18.74 6.55 -12.01
C VAL A 118 -19.37 5.20 -11.68
N ASP A 119 -19.63 4.36 -12.68
CA ASP A 119 -20.24 3.04 -12.48
C ASP A 119 -19.35 2.11 -11.62
N LEU A 120 -18.04 2.09 -11.89
CA LEU A 120 -17.07 1.29 -11.15
C LEU A 120 -16.85 1.80 -9.74
N ARG A 121 -16.76 3.12 -9.53
CA ARG A 121 -16.65 3.74 -8.20
C ARG A 121 -17.89 3.43 -7.36
N ASP A 122 -19.09 3.54 -7.93
CA ASP A 122 -20.33 3.32 -7.19
C ASP A 122 -20.50 1.82 -6.86
N THR A 123 -20.07 0.93 -7.76
CA THR A 123 -20.00 -0.51 -7.51
C THR A 123 -18.97 -0.83 -6.42
N PHE A 124 -17.77 -0.24 -6.49
CA PHE A 124 -16.73 -0.36 -5.48
C PHE A 124 -17.26 0.05 -4.11
N ALA A 125 -17.86 1.24 -4.01
CA ALA A 125 -18.45 1.79 -2.81
C ALA A 125 -19.54 0.90 -2.20
N LYS A 126 -20.39 0.31 -3.05
CA LYS A 126 -21.51 -0.50 -2.60
C LYS A 126 -21.11 -1.91 -2.18
N VAL A 127 -20.14 -2.52 -2.87
CA VAL A 127 -19.84 -3.95 -2.74
C VAL A 127 -18.47 -4.18 -2.12
N ILE A 128 -17.43 -3.52 -2.63
CA ILE A 128 -16.04 -3.83 -2.26
C ILE A 128 -15.65 -3.12 -0.97
N LEU A 129 -15.93 -1.82 -0.85
CA LEU A 129 -15.59 -1.03 0.33
C LEU A 129 -16.13 -1.61 1.66
N PRO A 130 -17.38 -2.11 1.76
CA PRO A 130 -17.87 -2.75 2.99
C PRO A 130 -17.39 -4.20 3.16
N THR A 131 -16.84 -4.83 2.12
CA THR A 131 -16.37 -6.22 2.19
C THR A 131 -14.98 -6.27 2.82
N GLN A 132 -14.84 -7.06 3.88
CA GLN A 132 -13.54 -7.27 4.52
C GLN A 132 -12.68 -8.22 3.69
N SER A 133 -11.38 -7.92 3.61
CA SER A 133 -10.34 -8.85 3.15
C SER A 133 -10.51 -9.42 1.74
N SER A 134 -11.11 -8.67 0.80
CA SER A 134 -11.01 -9.01 -0.62
C SER A 134 -9.56 -8.89 -1.09
N GLY A 135 -9.01 -9.93 -1.71
CA GLY A 135 -7.60 -9.96 -2.10
C GLY A 135 -7.28 -9.37 -3.48
N HIS A 136 -8.23 -9.36 -4.43
CA HIS A 136 -7.90 -9.05 -5.84
C HIS A 136 -8.92 -8.16 -6.55
N VAL A 137 -10.22 -8.28 -6.24
CA VAL A 137 -11.27 -7.61 -7.03
C VAL A 137 -11.08 -6.09 -7.08
N GLN A 138 -10.68 -5.48 -5.96
CA GLN A 138 -10.39 -4.05 -5.86
C GLN A 138 -9.34 -3.51 -6.85
N PHE A 139 -8.51 -4.37 -7.45
CA PHE A 139 -7.51 -3.94 -8.42
C PHE A 139 -8.13 -3.42 -9.72
N PHE A 140 -9.40 -3.71 -10.03
CA PHE A 140 -10.08 -3.02 -11.12
C PHE A 140 -10.08 -1.50 -10.90
N MET A 141 -10.24 -1.09 -9.64
CA MET A 141 -10.23 0.32 -9.26
C MET A 141 -8.81 0.86 -9.34
N PHE A 142 -7.81 0.12 -8.85
CA PHE A 142 -6.40 0.48 -9.00
C PHE A 142 -6.02 0.74 -10.46
N TYR A 143 -6.44 -0.15 -11.35
CA TYR A 143 -6.13 -0.06 -12.78
C TYR A 143 -6.78 1.16 -13.44
N ILE A 144 -8.09 1.39 -13.30
CA ILE A 144 -8.73 2.57 -13.91
C ILE A 144 -8.16 3.89 -13.38
N LEU A 145 -7.75 3.92 -12.11
CA LEU A 145 -7.09 5.10 -11.51
C LEU A 145 -5.70 5.35 -12.10
N SER A 146 -4.97 4.29 -12.45
CA SER A 146 -3.66 4.38 -13.10
C SER A 146 -3.72 4.94 -14.52
N LEU A 147 -4.85 4.76 -15.22
CA LEU A 147 -5.06 5.26 -16.59
C LEU A 147 -5.05 6.79 -16.67
N ARG A 148 -5.48 7.46 -15.60
CA ARG A 148 -5.53 8.93 -15.55
C ARG A 148 -5.38 9.42 -14.11
N PRO A 149 -4.22 10.00 -13.72
CA PRO A 149 -3.94 10.41 -12.34
C PRO A 149 -4.99 11.35 -11.72
N GLY A 150 -5.65 12.19 -12.54
CA GLY A 150 -6.76 13.03 -12.08
C GLY A 150 -7.93 12.26 -11.46
N LEU A 151 -8.20 11.03 -11.92
CA LEU A 151 -9.21 10.16 -11.30
C LEU A 151 -8.79 9.71 -9.90
N THR A 152 -7.49 9.54 -9.67
CA THR A 152 -6.94 9.15 -8.35
C THR A 152 -7.24 10.21 -7.30
N SER A 153 -6.99 11.48 -7.60
CA SER A 153 -7.31 12.59 -6.69
C SER A 153 -8.80 12.65 -6.36
N ILE A 154 -9.66 12.48 -7.38
CA ILE A 154 -11.12 12.46 -7.20
C ILE A 154 -11.56 11.27 -6.32
N PHE A 155 -10.96 10.09 -6.52
CA PHE A 155 -11.30 8.90 -5.76
C PHE A 155 -10.84 8.97 -4.30
N LEU A 156 -9.64 9.47 -4.04
CA LEU A 156 -9.14 9.71 -2.68
C LEU A 156 -10.02 10.72 -1.93
N GLU A 157 -10.43 11.80 -2.60
CA GLU A 157 -11.34 12.78 -2.01
C GLU A 157 -12.75 12.20 -1.77
N PHE A 158 -13.23 11.34 -2.66
CA PHE A 158 -14.47 10.60 -2.48
C PHE A 158 -14.42 9.68 -1.25
N LEU A 159 -13.37 8.87 -1.09
CA LEU A 159 -13.18 8.03 0.11
C LEU A 159 -13.14 8.87 1.39
N ARG A 160 -12.43 10.01 1.35
CA ARG A 160 -12.29 10.91 2.48
C ARG A 160 -13.63 11.54 2.89
N THR A 161 -14.29 12.22 1.95
CA THR A 161 -15.48 13.04 2.25
C THR A 161 -16.74 12.21 2.43
N LYS A 162 -16.95 11.19 1.58
CA LYS A 162 -18.19 10.42 1.58
C LYS A 162 -18.23 9.34 2.67
N TYR A 163 -17.07 8.85 3.09
CA TYR A 163 -16.99 7.75 4.07
C TYR A 163 -16.19 8.13 5.30
N PHE A 164 -14.89 8.40 5.20
CA PHE A 164 -14.04 8.56 6.38
C PHE A 164 -14.51 9.68 7.33
N LEU A 165 -14.85 10.86 6.77
CA LEU A 165 -15.30 12.02 7.53
C LEU A 165 -16.79 11.96 7.93
N ASP A 166 -17.58 11.10 7.30
CA ASP A 166 -19.01 10.99 7.60
C ASP A 166 -19.22 10.22 8.91
N PRO A 167 -19.70 10.86 9.99
CA PRO A 167 -19.95 10.18 11.25
C PRO A 167 -21.13 9.20 11.17
N SER A 168 -21.99 9.30 10.15
CA SER A 168 -23.12 8.38 9.95
C SER A 168 -22.72 7.09 9.21
N ALA A 169 -21.54 7.08 8.57
CA ALA A 169 -21.01 5.87 7.95
C ALA A 169 -20.60 4.84 9.02
N ALA A 170 -20.85 3.57 8.74
CA ALA A 170 -20.46 2.47 9.64
C ALA A 170 -18.95 2.50 9.93
N VAL A 171 -18.56 2.25 11.18
CA VAL A 171 -17.17 2.35 11.65
C VAL A 171 -16.20 1.55 10.77
N ASP A 172 -16.57 0.32 10.40
CA ASP A 172 -15.72 -0.51 9.53
C ASP A 172 -15.59 0.05 8.12
N VAL A 173 -16.64 0.65 7.55
CA VAL A 173 -16.57 1.31 6.25
C VAL A 173 -15.62 2.53 6.32
N ARG A 174 -15.63 3.27 7.44
CA ARG A 174 -14.72 4.39 7.68
C ARG A 174 -13.26 3.93 7.79
N LYS A 175 -13.01 2.84 8.52
CA LYS A 175 -11.70 2.18 8.60
C LYS A 175 -11.24 1.69 7.23
N ASN A 176 -12.11 1.01 6.48
CA ASN A 176 -11.79 0.51 5.16
C ASN A 176 -11.45 1.64 4.19
N ALA A 177 -12.18 2.76 4.22
CA ALA A 177 -11.87 3.92 3.39
C ALA A 177 -10.44 4.45 3.65
N MET A 178 -10.02 4.46 4.91
CA MET A 178 -8.66 4.84 5.31
C MET A 178 -7.60 3.80 4.91
N ALA A 179 -7.93 2.50 4.99
CA ALA A 179 -7.07 1.42 4.52
C ALA A 179 -6.84 1.45 3.00
N TYR A 180 -7.92 1.64 2.22
CA TYR A 180 -7.82 1.84 0.76
C TYR A 180 -7.02 3.09 0.42
N THR A 181 -7.20 4.18 1.17
CA THR A 181 -6.41 5.41 1.01
C THR A 181 -4.92 5.13 1.20
N GLY A 182 -4.52 4.60 2.36
CA GLY A 182 -3.11 4.34 2.67
C GLY A 182 -2.46 3.35 1.70
N SER A 183 -3.14 2.25 1.41
CA SER A 183 -2.62 1.23 0.50
C SER A 183 -2.55 1.70 -0.95
N LEU A 184 -3.43 2.59 -1.40
CA LEU A 184 -3.34 3.16 -2.74
C LEU A 184 -2.14 4.10 -2.85
N LEU A 185 -1.97 5.01 -1.88
CA LEU A 185 -0.89 6.01 -1.85
C LEU A 185 0.51 5.40 -1.91
N VAL A 186 0.72 4.23 -1.29
CA VAL A 186 2.04 3.58 -1.24
C VAL A 186 2.28 2.64 -2.42
N ARG A 187 1.24 2.04 -2.99
CA ARG A 187 1.35 1.02 -4.04
C ARG A 187 1.24 1.58 -5.46
N GLY A 188 0.64 2.76 -5.67
CA GLY A 188 0.50 3.33 -7.01
C GLY A 188 1.74 4.11 -7.48
N LYS A 189 2.48 3.58 -8.47
CA LYS A 189 3.56 4.33 -9.15
C LYS A 189 3.04 5.50 -10.02
N PHE A 190 1.75 5.52 -10.30
CA PHE A 190 1.05 6.61 -10.99
C PHE A 190 0.71 7.79 -10.06
N ILE A 191 0.96 7.66 -8.75
CA ILE A 191 0.63 8.67 -7.74
C ILE A 191 1.84 9.54 -7.49
N SER A 192 1.69 10.84 -7.76
CA SER A 192 2.75 11.82 -7.53
C SER A 192 3.03 11.99 -6.04
N PHE A 193 4.31 12.21 -5.70
CA PHE A 193 4.69 12.52 -4.33
C PHE A 193 3.96 13.73 -3.75
N SER A 194 3.64 14.74 -4.58
CA SER A 194 2.86 15.90 -4.13
C SER A 194 1.48 15.50 -3.64
N LEU A 195 0.80 14.57 -4.33
CA LEU A 195 -0.49 14.07 -3.89
C LEU A 195 -0.37 13.24 -2.60
N VAL A 196 0.69 12.42 -2.49
CA VAL A 196 0.98 11.67 -1.26
C VAL A 196 1.17 12.62 -0.06
N GLN A 197 1.96 13.68 -0.24
CA GLN A 197 2.18 14.71 0.79
C GLN A 197 0.88 15.40 1.19
N SER A 198 0.10 15.90 0.23
CA SER A 198 -1.16 16.59 0.51
C SER A 198 -2.18 15.68 1.21
N CYS A 199 -2.28 14.41 0.81
CA CYS A 199 -3.15 13.46 1.50
C CYS A 199 -2.68 13.18 2.93
N LEU A 200 -1.36 12.99 3.14
CA LEU A 200 -0.79 12.74 4.46
C LEU A 200 -1.02 13.93 5.41
N GLU A 201 -0.81 15.15 4.93
CA GLU A 201 -1.05 16.40 5.67
C GLU A 201 -2.52 16.51 6.12
N VAL A 202 -3.47 16.21 5.24
CA VAL A 202 -4.91 16.22 5.56
C VAL A 202 -5.25 15.18 6.64
N ILE A 203 -4.69 13.97 6.55
CA ILE A 203 -4.93 12.90 7.54
C ILE A 203 -4.33 13.29 8.89
N VAL A 204 -3.10 13.81 8.92
CA VAL A 204 -2.43 14.27 10.13
C VAL A 204 -3.18 15.43 10.79
N THR A 205 -3.64 16.40 10.00
CA THR A 205 -4.45 17.53 10.49
C THR A 205 -5.74 17.04 11.14
N TRP A 206 -6.39 16.03 10.55
CA TRP A 206 -7.55 15.39 11.16
C TRP A 206 -7.21 14.69 12.48
N CYS A 207 -6.07 13.97 12.56
CA CYS A 207 -5.61 13.33 13.80
C CYS A 207 -5.36 14.35 14.92
N HIS A 208 -4.68 15.46 14.62
CA HIS A 208 -4.45 16.55 15.58
C HIS A 208 -5.75 17.17 16.08
N THR A 209 -6.70 17.40 15.16
CA THR A 209 -8.03 17.92 15.52
C THR A 209 -8.78 16.93 16.41
N TYR A 210 -8.68 15.64 16.13
CA TYR A 210 -9.27 14.59 16.95
C TYR A 210 -8.70 14.61 18.38
N ILE A 211 -7.38 14.64 18.53
CA ILE A 211 -6.70 14.72 19.85
C ILE A 211 -7.21 15.93 20.63
N ARG A 212 -7.16 17.13 20.02
CA ARG A 212 -7.61 18.37 20.67
C ARG A 212 -9.07 18.29 21.15
N ASN A 213 -9.95 17.71 20.34
CA ASN A 213 -11.36 17.56 20.68
C ASN A 213 -11.58 16.57 21.83
N GLN A 214 -10.82 15.47 21.87
CA GLN A 214 -10.86 14.54 23.01
C GLN A 214 -10.37 15.23 24.29
N GLU A 215 -9.33 16.08 24.20
CA GLU A 215 -8.73 16.75 25.35
C GLU A 215 -9.67 17.79 25.95
N ALA A 216 -10.40 18.51 25.09
CA ALA A 216 -11.38 19.49 25.50
C ALA A 216 -12.68 18.85 26.04
N SER A 217 -13.11 17.71 25.49
CA SER A 217 -14.48 17.22 25.72
C SER A 217 -14.57 16.15 26.80
N GLN A 218 -13.61 15.21 26.91
CA GLN A 218 -13.76 14.01 27.75
C GLN A 218 -12.40 13.51 28.29
N PRO A 219 -11.94 14.01 29.46
CA PRO A 219 -10.58 13.77 29.96
C PRO A 219 -10.26 12.32 30.34
N ASN A 220 -11.25 11.43 30.47
CA ASN A 220 -11.06 10.03 30.90
C ASN A 220 -11.12 9.00 29.75
N ASN A 221 -11.50 9.38 28.52
CA ASN A 221 -11.69 8.42 27.42
C ASN A 221 -10.40 7.72 26.97
N TYR A 222 -9.24 8.33 27.21
CA TYR A 222 -7.92 7.76 26.92
C TYR A 222 -7.64 6.44 27.63
N GLN A 223 -8.39 6.13 28.69
CA GLN A 223 -8.26 4.87 29.43
C GLN A 223 -8.84 3.68 28.64
N SER A 224 -9.73 3.93 27.68
CA SER A 224 -10.37 2.89 26.87
C SER A 224 -10.00 3.07 25.40
N LEU A 225 -8.84 2.54 25.02
CA LEU A 225 -8.32 2.66 23.64
C LEU A 225 -9.36 2.16 22.61
N SER A 226 -10.12 1.10 22.91
CA SER A 226 -11.15 0.55 22.01
C SER A 226 -12.22 1.55 21.53
N LEU A 227 -12.37 2.71 22.17
CA LEU A 227 -13.30 3.78 21.75
C LEU A 227 -12.83 4.58 20.52
N HIS A 228 -11.56 4.43 20.12
CA HIS A 228 -10.93 5.29 19.12
C HIS A 228 -10.48 4.55 17.83
N PRO A 229 -11.22 3.54 17.31
CA PRO A 229 -10.72 2.67 16.24
C PRO A 229 -10.46 3.40 14.92
N VAL A 230 -11.29 4.40 14.58
CA VAL A 230 -11.10 5.22 13.36
C VAL A 230 -9.86 6.11 13.49
N PHE A 231 -9.57 6.61 14.69
CA PHE A 231 -8.38 7.40 14.96
C PHE A 231 -7.10 6.58 14.81
N TYR A 232 -7.06 5.36 15.36
CA TYR A 232 -5.90 4.49 15.17
C TYR A 232 -5.73 4.02 13.74
N CYS A 233 -6.81 3.80 13.00
CA CYS A 233 -6.72 3.50 11.56
C CYS A 233 -6.08 4.66 10.79
N ALA A 234 -6.43 5.91 11.11
CA ALA A 234 -5.79 7.09 10.53
C ALA A 234 -4.31 7.20 10.92
N CYS A 235 -3.96 7.01 12.19
CA CYS A 235 -2.57 7.01 12.66
C CYS A 235 -1.74 5.90 11.98
N GLN A 236 -2.30 4.69 11.88
CA GLN A 236 -1.65 3.58 11.19
C GLN A 236 -1.40 3.90 9.71
N THR A 237 -2.38 4.51 9.01
CA THR A 237 -2.17 4.99 7.64
C THR A 237 -1.05 6.02 7.56
N VAL A 238 -0.97 6.96 8.52
CA VAL A 238 0.14 7.94 8.57
C VAL A 238 1.48 7.24 8.71
N PHE A 239 1.63 6.35 9.70
CA PHE A 239 2.85 5.61 9.94
C PHE A 239 3.23 4.73 8.75
N TYR A 240 2.24 4.08 8.13
CA TYR A 240 2.43 3.22 6.97
C TYR A 240 2.92 4.00 5.75
N VAL A 241 2.20 5.06 5.37
CA VAL A 241 2.54 5.87 4.19
C VAL A 241 3.91 6.52 4.34
N PHE A 242 4.17 7.12 5.50
CA PHE A 242 5.46 7.72 5.79
C PHE A 242 6.59 6.69 5.73
N SER A 243 6.41 5.52 6.37
CA SER A 243 7.46 4.50 6.43
C SER A 243 7.74 3.87 5.08
N PHE A 244 6.69 3.59 4.30
CA PHE A 244 6.82 2.98 2.99
C PHE A 244 7.48 3.92 1.98
N ARG A 245 7.12 5.21 1.99
CA ARG A 245 7.63 6.23 1.07
C ARG A 245 8.75 7.08 1.69
N ASN A 246 9.43 6.56 2.71
CA ASN A 246 10.38 7.32 3.55
C ASN A 246 11.44 8.08 2.73
N GLN A 247 12.04 7.42 1.73
CA GLN A 247 13.09 8.04 0.92
C GLN A 247 12.61 9.32 0.22
N GLU A 248 11.34 9.40 -0.20
CA GLU A 248 10.80 10.61 -0.83
C GLU A 248 10.56 11.74 0.19
N PHE A 249 10.21 11.37 1.43
CA PHE A 249 10.05 12.30 2.55
C PHE A 249 11.37 12.80 3.13
N THR A 250 12.46 12.06 2.94
CA THR A 250 13.75 12.32 3.61
C THR A 250 14.91 12.59 2.66
N ASN A 251 14.66 12.67 1.35
CA ASN A 251 15.68 12.89 0.32
C ASN A 251 16.32 14.29 0.33
N SER A 252 15.72 15.28 1.00
CA SER A 252 16.20 16.66 0.97
C SER A 252 15.86 17.39 2.26
N LYS A 253 16.61 18.45 2.57
CA LYS A 253 16.28 19.33 3.71
C LYS A 253 14.88 19.92 3.60
N ASN A 254 14.45 20.30 2.40
CA ASN A 254 13.12 20.87 2.17
C ASN A 254 12.00 19.87 2.48
N THR A 255 12.12 18.62 2.00
CA THR A 255 11.13 17.57 2.29
C THR A 255 11.12 17.18 3.77
N LEU A 256 12.29 17.13 4.43
CA LEU A 256 12.37 16.95 5.88
C LEU A 256 11.68 18.08 6.65
N THR A 257 11.87 19.35 6.25
CA THR A 257 11.15 20.49 6.87
C THR A 257 9.64 20.32 6.75
N LEU A 258 9.15 19.89 5.58
CA LEU A 258 7.72 19.60 5.39
C LEU A 258 7.23 18.48 6.32
N VAL A 259 8.04 17.44 6.54
CA VAL A 259 7.71 16.37 7.50
C VAL A 259 7.68 16.90 8.93
N SER A 260 8.63 17.76 9.31
CA SER A 260 8.64 18.39 10.64
C SER A 260 7.37 19.19 10.91
N LEU A 261 6.82 19.86 9.88
CA LEU A 261 5.54 20.59 9.98
C LEU A 261 4.34 19.67 10.23
N LEU A 262 4.43 18.37 9.93
CA LEU A 262 3.39 17.40 10.29
C LEU A 262 3.28 17.19 11.80
N ASN A 263 4.31 17.57 12.58
CA ASN A 263 4.31 17.50 14.04
C ASN A 263 3.99 16.08 14.54
N LEU A 264 4.71 15.09 14.00
CA LEU A 264 4.47 13.66 14.24
C LEU A 264 4.73 13.26 15.70
N ASP A 265 5.61 13.99 16.39
CA ASP A 265 5.84 13.89 17.82
C ASP A 265 4.55 14.07 18.63
N HIS A 266 3.70 15.04 18.29
CA HIS A 266 2.43 15.26 18.98
C HIS A 266 1.45 14.09 18.82
N LEU A 267 1.47 13.36 17.69
CA LEU A 267 0.72 12.11 17.57
C LEU A 267 1.30 11.04 18.50
N VAL A 268 2.62 10.87 18.47
CA VAL A 268 3.36 9.85 19.23
C VAL A 268 3.20 10.02 20.74
N TYR A 269 3.29 11.24 21.26
CA TYR A 269 3.19 11.56 22.69
C TYR A 269 1.76 11.81 23.16
N SER A 270 0.76 11.71 22.28
CA SER A 270 -0.64 11.88 22.67
C SER A 270 -1.07 10.83 23.71
N LYS A 271 -1.99 11.21 24.61
CA LYS A 271 -2.56 10.29 25.61
C LYS A 271 -3.29 9.09 25.00
N LEU A 272 -3.68 9.18 23.72
CA LEU A 272 -4.29 8.07 22.97
C LEU A 272 -3.27 6.98 22.60
N ASN A 273 -1.96 7.25 22.71
CA ASN A 273 -0.89 6.26 22.56
C ASN A 273 -1.05 5.34 21.33
N PRO A 274 -1.07 5.91 20.10
CA PRO A 274 -1.27 5.12 18.87
C PRO A 274 -0.21 4.03 18.66
N LEU A 275 0.99 4.18 19.25
CA LEU A 275 2.06 3.18 19.20
C LEU A 275 1.73 1.88 19.95
N ALA A 276 0.75 1.90 20.87
CA ALA A 276 0.28 0.69 21.56
C ALA A 276 -0.75 -0.12 20.75
N VAL A 277 -1.39 0.51 19.77
CA VAL A 277 -2.55 -0.05 19.05
C VAL A 277 -2.23 -0.38 17.59
N CYS A 278 -1.39 0.42 16.93
CA CYS A 278 -0.99 0.14 15.55
C CYS A 278 -0.12 -1.13 15.46
N LEU A 279 -0.16 -1.80 14.32
CA LEU A 279 0.60 -3.02 14.03
C LEU A 279 2.10 -2.84 14.29
N GLU A 280 2.72 -3.82 14.95
CA GLU A 280 4.09 -3.70 15.47
C GLU A 280 5.11 -3.46 14.35
N GLY A 281 4.98 -4.18 13.22
CA GLY A 281 5.86 -4.00 12.06
C GLY A 281 5.86 -2.55 11.54
N ILE A 282 4.70 -1.90 11.55
CA ILE A 282 4.53 -0.51 11.09
C ILE A 282 5.15 0.46 12.08
N VAL A 283 4.86 0.27 13.36
CA VAL A 283 5.41 1.06 14.46
C VAL A 283 6.93 0.97 14.50
N ARG A 284 7.50 -0.22 14.30
CA ARG A 284 8.94 -0.46 14.27
C ARG A 284 9.62 0.27 13.11
N ASN A 285 9.05 0.15 11.90
CA ASN A 285 9.59 0.84 10.73
C ASN A 285 9.53 2.36 10.90
N PHE A 286 8.40 2.86 11.39
CA PHE A 286 8.20 4.27 11.70
C PHE A 286 9.23 4.78 12.72
N ALA A 287 9.39 4.08 13.85
CA ALA A 287 10.31 4.45 14.92
C ALA A 287 11.77 4.48 14.46
N ALA A 288 12.18 3.53 13.62
CA ALA A 288 13.54 3.48 13.09
C ALA A 288 13.84 4.70 12.20
N ILE A 289 12.91 5.05 11.31
CA ILE A 289 13.05 6.22 10.43
C ILE A 289 13.04 7.51 11.25
N THR A 290 12.06 7.69 12.13
CA THR A 290 11.91 8.95 12.89
C THR A 290 13.06 9.18 13.87
N ARG A 291 13.66 8.12 14.44
CA ARG A 291 14.89 8.22 15.23
C ARG A 291 16.07 8.65 14.38
N HIS A 292 16.28 8.02 13.22
CA HIS A 292 17.41 8.32 12.35
C HIS A 292 17.42 9.79 11.91
N TYR A 293 16.24 10.32 11.52
CA TYR A 293 16.08 11.72 11.09
C TYR A 293 15.71 12.69 12.23
N GLN A 294 15.72 12.24 13.49
CA GLN A 294 15.40 13.06 14.67
C GLN A 294 14.01 13.74 14.63
N LEU A 295 13.03 13.09 14.00
CA LEU A 295 11.66 13.59 13.86
C LEU A 295 10.78 13.28 15.07
N ALA A 296 11.00 12.11 15.70
CA ALA A 296 10.31 11.67 16.91
C ALA A 296 11.08 10.55 17.59
N TYR A 297 11.01 10.47 18.92
CA TYR A 297 11.67 9.42 19.72
C TYR A 297 10.65 8.44 20.28
N CYS A 298 10.38 7.35 19.57
CA CYS A 298 9.29 6.43 19.89
C CYS A 298 9.68 5.30 20.86
N TYR A 299 10.96 4.93 20.94
CA TYR A 299 11.41 3.68 21.57
C TYR A 299 11.10 3.57 23.07
N ALA A 300 11.23 4.65 23.83
CA ALA A 300 10.90 4.64 25.26
C ALA A 300 9.40 4.34 25.49
N ILE A 301 8.53 4.88 24.63
CA ILE A 301 7.08 4.63 24.68
C ILE A 301 6.77 3.19 24.27
N ILE A 302 7.39 2.70 23.19
CA ILE A 302 7.22 1.32 22.70
C ILE A 302 7.62 0.33 23.81
N GLU A 303 8.74 0.57 24.48
CA GLU A 303 9.20 -0.27 25.58
C GLU A 303 8.27 -0.20 26.80
N ALA A 304 7.74 0.99 27.14
CA ALA A 304 6.73 1.13 28.18
C ALA A 304 5.44 0.35 27.85
N ASN A 305 4.98 0.41 26.59
CA ASN A 305 3.81 -0.32 26.11
C ASN A 305 4.01 -1.84 26.21
N ARG A 306 5.21 -2.33 25.84
CA ARG A 306 5.57 -3.74 25.97
C ARG A 306 5.50 -4.21 27.42
N ARG A 307 6.06 -3.44 28.36
CA ARG A 307 6.04 -3.76 29.80
C ARG A 307 4.63 -3.78 30.38
N ALA A 308 3.78 -2.85 29.96
CA ALA A 308 2.38 -2.78 30.40
C ALA A 308 1.54 -3.98 29.92
N ASN A 309 1.92 -4.60 28.79
CA ASN A 309 1.23 -5.75 28.21
C ASN A 309 1.85 -7.11 28.58
N LEU A 310 2.80 -7.17 29.53
CA LEU A 310 3.35 -8.44 29.98
C LEU A 310 2.29 -9.24 30.76
N PRO A 311 2.00 -10.50 30.39
CA PRO A 311 0.97 -11.30 31.05
C PRO A 311 1.39 -11.62 32.49
N ILE A 312 0.67 -11.04 33.45
CA ILE A 312 0.76 -11.40 34.86
C ILE A 312 -0.13 -12.63 35.06
N SER A 313 0.42 -13.83 34.83
CA SER A 313 -0.16 -15.18 35.06
C SER A 313 -0.55 -15.98 33.80
N SER A 314 -0.26 -17.28 33.87
CA SER A 314 -0.24 -18.28 32.80
C SER A 314 -1.61 -18.84 32.44
N ASP A 315 -2.51 -18.02 31.90
CA ASP A 315 -3.72 -18.53 31.24
C ASP A 315 -4.16 -17.61 30.10
N GLY A 316 -3.95 -18.08 28.87
CA GLY A 316 -4.61 -17.57 27.66
C GLY A 316 -4.13 -16.19 27.17
N ALA A 317 -3.69 -16.14 25.91
CA ALA A 317 -3.36 -14.92 25.17
C ALA A 317 -4.25 -13.73 25.54
N THR A 318 -3.68 -12.54 25.78
CA THR A 318 -4.39 -11.26 25.79
C THR A 318 -4.68 -10.83 24.35
N PRO A 319 -5.90 -11.02 23.81
CA PRO A 319 -6.24 -10.64 22.45
C PRO A 319 -7.08 -9.35 22.53
N GLY A 320 -6.53 -8.18 22.20
CA GLY A 320 -7.44 -7.02 22.12
C GLY A 320 -6.92 -5.59 22.11
N THR A 321 -5.62 -5.33 22.01
CA THR A 321 -5.14 -3.93 21.90
C THR A 321 -4.74 -3.52 20.50
N THR A 322 -4.43 -4.47 19.60
CA THR A 322 -3.99 -4.16 18.25
C THR A 322 -5.18 -3.91 17.31
N ILE A 323 -5.07 -2.90 16.46
CA ILE A 323 -6.07 -2.63 15.44
C ILE A 323 -6.07 -3.71 14.35
N ASP A 324 -7.25 -4.24 14.06
CA ASP A 324 -7.46 -5.02 12.84
C ASP A 324 -7.71 -4.06 11.66
N MET A 325 -6.69 -3.97 10.81
CA MET A 325 -6.69 -3.18 9.57
C MET A 325 -5.89 -3.94 8.53
N PHE A 326 -6.57 -4.31 7.44
CA PHE A 326 -5.96 -4.95 6.28
C PHE A 326 -5.36 -3.92 5.32
N PHE A 327 -4.53 -4.39 4.38
CA PHE A 327 -3.93 -3.57 3.32
C PHE A 327 -4.50 -3.99 1.95
N PRO A 328 -5.50 -3.27 1.42
CA PRO A 328 -6.28 -3.74 0.27
C PRO A 328 -5.49 -3.89 -1.04
N TYR A 329 -4.32 -3.29 -1.17
CA TYR A 329 -3.47 -3.44 -2.35
C TYR A 329 -2.15 -4.14 -2.02
N ASP A 330 -2.16 -5.07 -1.06
CA ASP A 330 -1.06 -6.01 -0.89
C ASP A 330 -0.80 -6.85 -2.15
N PRO A 331 0.39 -7.48 -2.28
CA PRO A 331 0.89 -7.98 -3.55
C PRO A 331 -0.11 -8.82 -4.32
N TYR A 332 -0.35 -8.44 -5.58
CA TYR A 332 -1.29 -9.09 -6.47
C TYR A 332 -0.78 -10.49 -6.86
N LEU A 333 -1.62 -11.53 -6.73
CA LEU A 333 -1.18 -12.93 -6.90
C LEU A 333 -1.73 -13.62 -8.15
N LEU A 334 -2.69 -13.01 -8.86
CA LEU A 334 -3.33 -13.62 -10.03
C LEU A 334 -2.42 -13.46 -11.26
N GLN A 335 -2.04 -14.58 -11.88
CA GLN A 335 -0.95 -14.63 -12.87
C GLN A 335 -1.33 -13.99 -14.21
N SER A 336 -2.51 -14.30 -14.74
CA SER A 336 -2.92 -13.86 -16.08
C SER A 336 -3.11 -12.35 -16.14
N SER A 337 -3.70 -11.81 -15.06
CA SER A 337 -3.98 -10.38 -14.93
C SER A 337 -2.86 -9.55 -14.29
N ALA A 338 -1.77 -10.18 -13.80
CA ALA A 338 -0.66 -9.48 -13.14
C ALA A 338 0.02 -8.44 -14.05
N ARG A 339 0.21 -8.76 -15.33
CA ARG A 339 0.80 -7.87 -16.34
C ARG A 339 0.13 -6.49 -16.43
N TYR A 340 -1.15 -6.41 -16.04
CA TYR A 340 -1.91 -5.16 -16.06
C TYR A 340 -1.63 -4.27 -14.86
N ILE A 341 -0.93 -4.76 -13.84
CA ILE A 341 -0.74 -4.10 -12.55
C ILE A 341 0.74 -3.85 -12.28
N GLU A 342 1.60 -4.85 -12.53
CA GLU A 342 3.03 -4.88 -12.16
C GLU A 342 3.80 -3.60 -12.53
N GLN A 343 3.62 -3.10 -13.76
CA GLN A 343 4.40 -1.97 -14.27
C GLN A 343 4.14 -0.66 -13.51
N HIS A 344 2.94 -0.48 -12.98
CA HIS A 344 2.55 0.71 -12.22
C HIS A 344 2.24 0.42 -10.74
N TYR A 345 2.59 -0.78 -10.27
CA TYR A 345 2.55 -1.18 -8.87
C TYR A 345 3.92 -1.02 -8.20
N GLN A 346 3.92 -0.54 -6.97
CA GLN A 346 5.10 -0.31 -6.15
C GLN A 346 5.21 -1.40 -5.06
N GLU A 347 6.29 -2.17 -5.15
CA GLU A 347 6.67 -3.12 -4.12
C GLU A 347 7.37 -2.42 -2.95
N PHE A 348 7.36 -3.08 -1.79
CA PHE A 348 8.13 -2.62 -0.65
C PHE A 348 9.53 -3.23 -0.70
N GLU A 349 10.55 -2.40 -0.88
CA GLU A 349 11.94 -2.86 -1.01
C GLU A 349 12.66 -3.05 0.34
N GLY A 350 11.95 -2.81 1.46
CA GLY A 350 12.53 -2.73 2.79
C GLY A 350 12.97 -1.31 3.16
N LEU A 351 13.40 -1.14 4.40
CA LEU A 351 14.03 0.11 4.83
C LEU A 351 15.44 0.23 4.25
N PRO A 352 15.91 1.46 3.95
CA PRO A 352 17.29 1.69 3.54
C PRO A 352 18.30 1.11 4.54
N LYS A 353 19.40 0.54 4.05
CA LYS A 353 20.42 -0.14 4.89
C LYS A 353 21.05 0.74 5.97
N TYR A 354 21.04 2.06 5.80
CA TYR A 354 21.58 3.03 6.77
C TYR A 354 20.62 3.30 7.94
N ILE A 355 19.35 2.88 7.83
CA ILE A 355 18.39 2.95 8.92
C ILE A 355 18.55 1.67 9.75
N ASP A 356 19.15 1.81 10.93
CA ASP A 356 19.36 0.68 11.84
C ASP A 356 18.05 0.27 12.51
N THR A 357 17.66 -0.98 12.28
CA THR A 357 16.50 -1.64 12.92
C THR A 357 16.91 -2.66 13.98
N LYS A 358 18.22 -2.92 14.17
CA LYS A 358 18.74 -4.07 14.93
C LYS A 358 19.21 -3.75 16.34
N SER A 359 19.39 -2.48 16.70
CA SER A 359 19.94 -2.12 18.02
C SER A 359 19.03 -2.40 19.22
N ASP A 360 17.77 -2.82 19.04
CA ASP A 360 16.79 -2.90 20.14
C ASP A 360 16.12 -4.29 20.31
N SER A 361 16.76 -5.39 19.91
CA SER A 361 16.40 -6.74 20.43
C SER A 361 17.21 -7.06 21.69
N PRO A 362 16.61 -7.17 22.90
CA PRO A 362 17.35 -7.47 24.12
C PRO A 362 17.82 -8.94 24.25
N ASN A 363 17.53 -9.81 23.29
CA ASN A 363 18.00 -11.20 23.30
C ASN A 363 18.92 -11.46 22.10
N GLY A 364 20.22 -11.32 22.34
CA GLY A 364 21.26 -11.84 21.47
C GLY A 364 21.21 -13.37 21.43
N ILE A 365 20.39 -13.92 20.56
CA ILE A 365 20.68 -15.21 19.93
C ILE A 365 21.05 -14.87 18.50
N ALA A 366 22.35 -14.86 18.22
CA ALA A 366 22.86 -14.77 16.88
C ALA A 366 22.18 -15.86 16.03
N PRO A 367 21.73 -15.57 14.79
CA PRO A 367 21.41 -16.66 13.88
C PRO A 367 22.70 -17.46 13.71
N HIS A 368 22.66 -18.73 14.10
CA HIS A 368 23.71 -19.67 13.76
C HIS A 368 23.91 -19.59 12.24
N ARG A 369 24.99 -18.93 11.84
CA ARG A 369 25.60 -19.17 10.54
C ARG A 369 26.01 -20.63 10.57
N SER A 370 25.24 -21.49 9.92
CA SER A 370 25.78 -22.74 9.37
C SER A 370 26.72 -22.35 8.23
N GLY A 371 27.88 -21.79 8.61
CA GLY A 371 29.02 -21.61 7.73
C GLY A 371 29.66 -22.97 7.58
N SER A 372 29.47 -23.56 6.40
CA SER A 372 30.23 -24.71 5.91
C SER A 372 31.72 -24.43 6.10
N ALA A 373 32.33 -25.10 7.07
CA ALA A 373 33.77 -25.12 7.25
C ALA A 373 34.33 -26.12 6.24
N THR A 374 34.99 -25.60 5.20
CA THR A 374 35.78 -26.36 4.25
C THR A 374 37.01 -26.91 4.99
N ILE A 375 36.98 -28.18 5.37
CA ILE A 375 38.18 -28.93 5.75
C ILE A 375 38.67 -29.66 4.52
N ASN A 376 39.79 -29.18 3.97
CA ASN A 376 40.61 -29.92 3.01
C ASN A 376 41.19 -31.15 3.71
N GLN A 377 40.76 -32.35 3.30
CA GLN A 377 41.60 -33.56 3.30
C GLN A 377 41.35 -34.33 2.01
N GLN A 378 42.46 -34.78 1.41
CA GLN A 378 42.59 -35.43 0.11
C GLN A 378 42.34 -36.94 0.18
N GLU A 379 41.81 -37.46 -0.94
CA GLU A 379 41.91 -38.82 -1.52
C GLU A 379 41.01 -39.96 -0.98
N PRO A 380 40.69 -41.01 -1.80
CA PRO A 380 39.98 -40.97 -3.09
C PRO A 380 38.90 -42.10 -3.24
N ASP A 381 38.18 -42.06 -4.37
CA ASP A 381 37.46 -43.12 -5.12
C ASP A 381 36.37 -44.01 -4.47
N GLU A 382 35.14 -43.93 -5.00
CA GLU A 382 34.41 -45.00 -5.74
C GLU A 382 32.95 -44.58 -6.07
N GLU A 383 32.36 -45.26 -7.06
CA GLU A 383 31.37 -44.82 -8.06
C GLU A 383 29.86 -44.86 -7.67
N GLU A 384 29.04 -44.34 -8.60
CA GLU A 384 27.61 -44.62 -8.91
C GLU A 384 26.48 -43.65 -8.46
N ASP A 385 26.01 -42.88 -9.46
CA ASP A 385 24.62 -42.67 -9.94
C ASP A 385 23.41 -42.62 -8.96
N ASP A 386 22.68 -41.48 -8.93
CA ASP A 386 21.29 -41.38 -9.45
C ASP A 386 20.59 -40.01 -9.18
N PHE A 387 20.22 -39.35 -10.28
CA PHE A 387 18.89 -38.79 -10.58
C PHE A 387 18.12 -37.89 -9.56
N LEU A 388 18.11 -36.56 -9.79
CA LEU A 388 16.92 -35.74 -10.15
C LEU A 388 17.18 -34.23 -10.00
N ASP A 389 17.01 -33.52 -11.12
CA ASP A 389 16.91 -32.07 -11.24
C ASP A 389 15.48 -31.60 -10.87
N GLN A 390 15.39 -30.56 -10.04
CA GLN A 390 14.21 -29.70 -9.96
C GLN A 390 14.60 -28.33 -9.39
N SER A 391 14.82 -27.40 -10.31
CA SER A 391 14.90 -25.96 -10.09
C SER A 391 13.66 -25.43 -9.35
N ALA A 392 13.83 -25.08 -8.08
CA ALA A 392 12.92 -24.19 -7.36
C ALA A 392 13.61 -22.83 -7.18
N SER A 393 13.22 -21.85 -7.99
CA SER A 393 13.60 -20.45 -7.79
C SER A 393 12.99 -19.92 -6.50
N ASN A 394 13.85 -19.62 -5.52
CA ASN A 394 13.50 -18.91 -4.29
C ASN A 394 12.96 -17.51 -4.60
N THR A 395 11.67 -17.29 -4.36
CA THR A 395 11.08 -15.93 -4.29
C THR A 395 10.72 -15.64 -2.84
N SER A 396 11.69 -15.27 -2.01
CA SER A 396 11.41 -14.63 -0.71
C SER A 396 10.87 -13.22 -0.98
N LYS A 397 9.55 -13.06 -0.90
CA LYS A 397 8.88 -11.76 -1.02
C LYS A 397 8.97 -11.04 0.33
N ASN A 398 9.81 -10.01 0.41
CA ASN A 398 9.93 -9.10 1.54
C ASN A 398 8.56 -8.43 1.84
N ASN A 399 7.79 -8.98 2.77
CA ASN A 399 6.53 -8.38 3.16
C ASN A 399 6.78 -7.24 4.17
N PHE A 400 6.09 -6.09 4.01
CA PHE A 400 6.18 -4.94 4.92
C PHE A 400 5.86 -5.30 6.39
N LEU A 401 5.15 -6.42 6.60
CA LEU A 401 4.73 -6.96 7.89
C LEU A 401 5.51 -8.22 8.32
N GLU A 402 6.58 -8.60 7.61
CA GLU A 402 7.22 -9.92 7.77
C GLU A 402 8.06 -10.03 9.06
N PHE A 403 7.35 -10.20 10.17
CA PHE A 403 7.74 -10.98 11.35
C PHE A 403 6.49 -11.57 12.07
N GLU A 404 5.28 -11.31 11.60
CA GLU A 404 4.02 -11.74 12.26
C GLU A 404 3.32 -12.91 11.57
N PHE A 405 4.01 -13.94 11.08
CA PHE A 405 3.35 -15.22 10.78
C PHE A 405 4.32 -16.40 11.00
N SER A 406 4.32 -16.96 12.21
CA SER A 406 4.58 -18.40 12.35
C SER A 406 3.28 -19.14 11.99
N PRO A 407 3.29 -20.12 11.06
CA PRO A 407 2.11 -20.91 10.78
C PRO A 407 1.80 -21.78 12.00
N GLY A 408 0.80 -21.37 12.80
CA GLY A 408 0.19 -22.24 13.79
C GLY A 408 -0.39 -23.46 13.08
N GLY A 409 0.16 -24.64 13.36
CA GLY A 409 -0.26 -25.89 12.76
C GLY A 409 -1.73 -26.18 13.03
N TYR A 410 -2.53 -26.23 11.97
CA TYR A 410 -3.83 -26.91 11.99
C TYR A 410 -3.58 -28.42 12.09
N THR A 411 -3.46 -28.95 13.30
CA THR A 411 -3.66 -30.38 13.51
C THR A 411 -5.15 -30.67 13.41
N SER A 412 -5.56 -31.26 12.29
CA SER A 412 -6.85 -31.93 12.16
C SER A 412 -6.94 -33.06 13.20
N ARG A 413 -7.76 -32.88 14.23
CA ARG A 413 -8.25 -34.01 15.04
C ARG A 413 -9.64 -34.38 14.56
N ARG A 414 -9.69 -35.46 13.77
CA ARG A 414 -10.88 -36.30 13.63
C ARG A 414 -11.32 -36.80 15.02
N LYS A 415 -12.58 -36.59 15.34
CA LYS A 415 -13.47 -37.60 15.94
C LYS A 415 -14.85 -37.44 15.35
#